data_AF-A0A914PXG6-F1
#
_entry.id   AF-A0A914PXG6-F1
#
_cell.length_a   1.000
_cell.length_b   1.000
_cell.length_c   1.000
_cell.angle_alpha   90.00
_cell.angle_beta   90.00
_cell.angle_gamma   90.00
#
_symmetry.space_group_name_H-M   'P 1'
#
loop_
_entity.id
_entity.type
_entity.pdbx_description
1 polymer ?
#
loop_
_entity_poly.entity_id
_entity_poly.type
_entity_poly.pdbx_seq_one_letter_code
_entity_poly.pdbx_strand_id
1 'polypeptide(L)'
;MKQLLYAIENCLFENICIKFNIENLWKIGKLSDDLKTAISICDQWIFVVGTLTSQTWVRNGLHEWKGDPQRQDFIKGFRNRLDEVLSLKILSEQIINLLNDKSTSAEIIEVIEGAMKGFNPIIYSPYTEANWKSRLQTVERILDPIIDRTIPIIKSRFQPNKMDSTTLLSDVHKYRHFLHRNNVKAKLLADREALLARLGDFLQVKRKEYIERVQMNLDACAGRYLTEIASKLIWLRQQKSQAEELKETCTKMLNDLKEYPQLEKNVEHYIQELKASESEQFDAWSRDVLQAIDDSSDSIALETSGKLMILEKEGRILRVNYSDRLVRLLREVRQIQSLGYVVPTKIQQCVQTGEQFYRHGIMLKQVAHFYNTIEEQMLPCQEAMMIDEALAFEKLVIPDKTNSYQVTWDNPQALQGYIEKLQAAAFQLTSHNRRLRKIHAEISEKL
;
A
#
# COMPACT_ATOMS: atom_id res chain seq x y z
N MET A 1 -12.49 -33.94 21.91
CA MET A 1 -12.22 -32.75 21.06
C MET A 1 -13.48 -31.91 20.79
N LYS A 2 -14.57 -32.47 20.25
CA LYS A 2 -15.85 -31.75 20.04
C LYS A 2 -16.36 -31.00 21.29
N GLN A 3 -16.40 -31.68 22.44
CA GLN A 3 -16.81 -31.07 23.72
C GLN A 3 -15.85 -29.95 24.18
N LEU A 4 -14.55 -30.08 23.90
CA LEU A 4 -13.57 -29.05 24.24
C LEU A 4 -13.78 -27.78 23.39
N LEU A 5 -14.03 -27.94 22.09
CA LEU A 5 -14.38 -26.81 21.21
C LEU A 5 -15.64 -26.09 21.72
N TYR A 6 -16.66 -26.84 22.12
CA TYR A 6 -17.88 -26.28 22.69
C TYR A 6 -17.62 -25.53 24.02
N ALA A 7 -16.79 -26.09 24.90
CA ALA A 7 -16.42 -25.43 26.16
C ALA A 7 -15.63 -24.13 25.93
N ILE A 8 -14.71 -24.11 24.96
CA ILE A 8 -13.96 -22.91 24.58
C ILE A 8 -14.91 -21.87 23.95
N GLU A 9 -15.83 -22.29 23.09
CA GLU A 9 -16.84 -21.41 22.48
C GLU A 9 -17.72 -20.73 23.54
N ASN A 10 -18.20 -21.50 24.53
CA ASN A 10 -18.97 -20.94 25.65
C ASN A 10 -18.14 -19.97 26.50
N CYS A 11 -16.89 -20.33 26.79
CA CYS A 11 -15.98 -19.44 27.53
C CYS A 11 -15.72 -18.13 26.76
N LEU A 12 -15.53 -18.20 25.43
CA LEU A 12 -15.42 -17.02 24.57
C LEU A 12 -16.68 -16.15 24.65
N PHE A 13 -17.85 -16.76 24.51
CA PHE A 13 -19.14 -16.07 24.62
C PHE A 13 -19.28 -15.34 25.96
N GLU A 14 -19.06 -16.04 27.09
CA GLU A 14 -19.17 -15.47 28.43
C GLU A 14 -18.20 -14.31 28.64
N ASN A 15 -16.93 -14.48 28.24
CA ASN A 15 -15.92 -13.43 28.36
C ASN A 15 -16.27 -12.19 27.53
N ILE A 16 -16.79 -12.38 26.31
CA ILE A 16 -17.24 -11.27 25.48
C ILE A 16 -18.42 -10.56 26.16
N CYS A 17 -19.42 -11.30 26.64
CA CYS A 17 -20.59 -10.71 27.30
C CYS A 17 -20.23 -9.90 28.56
N ILE A 18 -19.31 -10.40 29.39
CA ILE A 18 -18.88 -9.71 30.63
C ILE A 18 -18.18 -8.38 30.34
N LYS A 19 -17.54 -8.23 29.18
CA LYS A 19 -16.82 -7.00 28.81
C LYS A 19 -17.74 -5.83 28.44
N PHE A 20 -19.01 -6.09 28.11
CA PHE A 20 -19.94 -5.04 27.71
C PHE A 20 -20.79 -4.51 28.87
N ASN A 21 -20.70 -3.20 29.14
CA ASN A 21 -21.61 -2.52 30.04
C ASN A 21 -22.88 -2.06 29.28
N ILE A 22 -24.03 -2.61 29.67
CA ILE A 22 -25.33 -2.38 29.03
C ILE A 22 -25.78 -0.92 29.16
N GLU A 23 -25.49 -0.27 30.29
CA GLU A 23 -26.00 1.08 30.62
C GLU A 23 -25.44 2.18 29.69
N ASN A 24 -24.35 1.88 28.97
CA ASN A 24 -23.72 2.81 28.03
C ASN A 24 -23.72 2.26 26.59
N LEU A 25 -24.45 1.17 26.33
CA LEU A 25 -24.46 0.49 25.03
C LEU A 25 -24.84 1.44 23.89
N TRP A 26 -25.87 2.26 24.10
CA TRP A 26 -26.44 3.13 23.06
C TRP A 26 -25.88 4.56 23.06
N LYS A 27 -25.10 4.94 24.08
CA LYS A 27 -24.45 6.26 24.14
C LYS A 27 -23.31 6.37 23.15
N ILE A 28 -23.08 7.58 22.62
CA ILE A 28 -21.98 7.85 21.68
C ILE A 28 -20.65 7.59 22.38
N GLY A 29 -19.76 6.78 21.79
CA GLY A 29 -18.45 6.48 22.38
C GLY A 29 -17.77 5.21 21.87
N LYS A 30 -16.69 4.83 22.55
CA LYS A 30 -15.72 3.79 22.14
C LYS A 30 -16.28 2.37 21.97
N LEU A 31 -17.48 2.11 22.45
CA LEU A 31 -18.09 0.78 22.46
C LEU A 31 -18.32 0.19 21.04
N SER A 32 -18.36 1.04 20.00
CA SER A 32 -18.41 0.60 18.60
C SER A 32 -17.19 -0.21 18.18
N ASP A 33 -15.99 0.13 18.67
CA ASP A 33 -14.76 -0.59 18.33
C ASP A 33 -14.63 -1.89 19.14
N ASP A 34 -15.12 -1.90 20.38
CA ASP A 34 -15.22 -3.12 21.20
C ASP A 34 -16.17 -4.14 20.53
N LEU A 35 -17.31 -3.70 20.01
CA LEU A 35 -18.25 -4.54 19.26
C LEU A 35 -17.62 -5.10 17.97
N LYS A 36 -16.90 -4.27 17.19
CA LYS A 36 -16.17 -4.76 16.00
C LYS A 36 -15.12 -5.81 16.38
N THR A 37 -14.40 -5.60 17.48
CA THR A 37 -13.40 -6.54 17.98
C THR A 37 -14.06 -7.86 18.39
N ALA A 38 -15.19 -7.81 19.10
CA ALA A 38 -15.95 -8.99 19.47
C ALA A 38 -16.45 -9.78 18.26
N ILE A 39 -16.98 -9.08 17.23
CA ILE A 39 -17.38 -9.69 15.96
C ILE A 39 -16.17 -10.34 15.27
N SER A 40 -15.02 -9.67 15.23
CA SER A 40 -13.79 -10.20 14.64
C SER A 40 -13.30 -11.46 15.37
N ILE A 41 -13.37 -11.50 16.70
CA ILE A 41 -13.05 -12.69 17.50
C ILE A 41 -13.98 -13.85 17.13
N CYS A 42 -15.29 -13.59 16.99
CA CYS A 42 -16.24 -14.60 16.55
C CYS A 42 -15.91 -15.10 15.13
N ASP A 43 -15.64 -14.19 14.19
CA ASP A 43 -15.30 -14.53 12.80
C ASP A 43 -14.00 -15.36 12.73
N GLN A 44 -12.97 -15.00 13.51
CA GLN A 44 -11.72 -15.75 13.61
C GLN A 44 -11.94 -17.15 14.21
N TRP A 45 -12.69 -17.26 15.31
CA TRP A 45 -13.03 -18.55 15.89
C TRP A 45 -13.77 -19.43 14.87
N ILE A 46 -14.74 -18.84 14.17
CA ILE A 46 -15.53 -19.55 13.17
C ILE A 46 -14.65 -20.10 12.04
N PHE A 47 -13.77 -19.23 11.53
CA PHE A 47 -12.82 -19.58 10.47
C PHE A 47 -11.84 -20.67 10.91
N VAL A 48 -11.22 -20.53 12.09
CA VAL A 48 -10.20 -21.46 12.60
C VAL A 48 -10.82 -22.83 12.85
N VAL A 49 -11.92 -22.91 13.60
CA VAL A 49 -12.58 -24.19 13.87
C VAL A 49 -13.12 -24.82 12.59
N GLY A 50 -13.65 -24.00 11.68
CA GLY A 50 -14.09 -24.46 10.36
C GLY A 50 -12.95 -25.09 9.56
N THR A 51 -11.81 -24.41 9.46
CA THR A 51 -10.64 -24.87 8.71
C THR A 51 -10.02 -26.13 9.34
N LEU A 52 -9.86 -26.14 10.66
CA LEU A 52 -9.27 -27.28 11.38
C LEU A 52 -10.12 -28.55 11.21
N THR A 53 -11.44 -28.44 11.37
CA THR A 53 -12.35 -29.60 11.33
C THR A 53 -12.71 -30.05 9.92
N SER A 54 -12.55 -29.20 8.90
CA SER A 54 -12.84 -29.55 7.50
C SER A 54 -11.62 -29.92 6.67
N GLN A 55 -10.43 -29.41 7.00
CA GLN A 55 -9.23 -29.59 6.18
C GLN A 55 -8.07 -30.18 6.97
N THR A 56 -7.66 -29.52 8.06
CA THR A 56 -6.38 -29.83 8.73
C THR A 56 -6.42 -31.15 9.48
N TRP A 57 -7.42 -31.36 10.33
CA TRP A 57 -7.52 -32.57 11.15
C TRP A 57 -8.06 -33.77 10.39
N VAL A 58 -8.77 -33.56 9.28
CA VAL A 58 -9.17 -34.66 8.37
C VAL A 58 -7.93 -35.30 7.73
N ARG A 59 -6.87 -34.52 7.49
CA ARG A 59 -5.61 -35.00 6.89
C ARG A 59 -4.58 -35.46 7.92
N ASN A 60 -4.93 -35.47 9.21
CA ASN A 60 -4.01 -35.84 10.28
C ASN A 60 -4.01 -37.35 10.51
N GLY A 61 -2.91 -38.02 10.17
CA GLY A 61 -2.79 -39.49 10.25
C GLY A 61 -2.83 -40.09 11.66
N LEU A 62 -2.55 -39.31 12.71
CA LEU A 62 -2.56 -39.79 14.11
C LEU A 62 -3.88 -39.46 14.83
N HIS A 63 -4.47 -38.31 14.52
CA HIS A 63 -5.67 -37.79 15.19
C HIS A 63 -6.67 -37.25 14.16
N GLU A 64 -7.15 -38.16 13.31
CA GLU A 64 -8.07 -37.84 12.23
C GLU A 64 -9.42 -37.34 12.77
N TRP A 65 -9.90 -36.21 12.23
CA TRP A 65 -11.27 -35.77 12.46
C TRP A 65 -12.23 -36.59 11.59
N LYS A 66 -13.08 -37.40 12.26
CA LYS A 66 -14.06 -38.26 11.58
C LYS A 66 -15.45 -37.62 11.58
N GLY A 67 -16.05 -37.58 10.39
CA GLY A 67 -17.39 -37.06 10.14
C GLY A 67 -17.42 -35.58 9.78
N ASP A 68 -18.62 -35.00 9.83
CA ASP A 68 -18.85 -33.62 9.39
C ASP A 68 -18.04 -32.59 10.20
N PRO A 69 -17.71 -31.43 9.59
CA PRO A 69 -17.13 -30.29 10.29
C PRO A 69 -17.97 -29.91 11.52
N GLN A 70 -17.31 -29.36 12.54
CA GLN A 70 -18.00 -28.96 13.77
C GLN A 70 -19.04 -27.87 13.45
N ARG A 71 -20.30 -28.12 13.82
CA ARG A 71 -21.37 -27.12 13.74
C ARG A 71 -21.13 -26.00 14.74
N GLN A 72 -21.41 -24.78 14.32
CA GLN A 72 -21.07 -23.54 15.04
C GLN A 72 -22.26 -22.56 14.99
N ASP A 73 -23.48 -23.10 15.07
CA ASP A 73 -24.70 -22.32 14.87
C ASP A 73 -24.91 -21.29 15.99
N PHE A 74 -24.51 -21.64 17.22
CA PHE A 74 -24.58 -20.74 18.36
C PHE A 74 -23.68 -19.51 18.19
N ILE A 75 -22.37 -19.69 17.99
CA ILE A 75 -21.44 -18.57 17.80
C ILE A 75 -21.77 -17.74 16.55
N LYS A 76 -22.27 -18.35 15.46
CA LYS A 76 -22.76 -17.63 14.29
C LYS A 76 -23.98 -16.75 14.63
N GLY A 77 -24.92 -17.30 15.38
CA GLY A 77 -26.09 -16.55 15.87
C GLY A 77 -25.69 -15.39 16.79
N PHE A 78 -24.75 -15.63 17.72
CA PHE A 78 -24.20 -14.59 18.58
C PHE A 78 -23.48 -13.49 17.80
N ARG A 79 -22.63 -13.88 16.84
CA ARG A 79 -21.95 -12.95 15.92
C ARG A 79 -22.95 -12.08 15.17
N ASN A 80 -24.02 -12.67 14.64
CA ASN A 80 -25.08 -11.93 13.95
C ASN A 80 -25.80 -10.97 14.91
N ARG A 81 -26.07 -11.38 16.15
CA ARG A 81 -26.65 -10.50 17.18
C ARG A 81 -25.76 -9.28 17.44
N LEU A 82 -24.45 -9.48 17.60
CA LEU A 82 -23.50 -8.38 17.80
C LEU A 82 -23.45 -7.43 16.60
N ASP A 83 -23.53 -7.97 15.38
CA ASP A 83 -23.59 -7.19 14.14
C ASP A 83 -24.86 -6.31 14.07
N GLU A 84 -26.01 -6.86 14.45
CA GLU A 84 -27.28 -6.13 14.51
C GLU A 84 -27.24 -5.02 15.58
N VAL A 85 -26.67 -5.30 16.76
CA VAL A 85 -26.47 -4.30 17.82
C VAL A 85 -25.54 -3.18 17.34
N LEU A 86 -24.41 -3.54 16.72
CA LEU A 86 -23.47 -2.58 16.13
C LEU A 86 -24.14 -1.75 15.04
N SER A 87 -24.93 -2.38 14.17
CA SER A 87 -25.65 -1.71 13.09
C SER A 87 -26.66 -0.70 13.61
N LEU A 88 -27.39 -1.02 14.68
CA LEU A 88 -28.31 -0.07 15.33
C LEU A 88 -27.56 1.09 15.99
N LYS A 89 -26.44 0.81 16.66
CA LYS A 89 -25.58 1.84 17.25
C LYS A 89 -25.03 2.79 16.19
N ILE A 90 -24.41 2.26 15.13
CA ILE A 90 -23.85 3.09 14.05
C ILE A 90 -24.97 3.86 13.31
N LEU A 91 -26.15 3.27 13.12
CA LEU A 91 -27.30 3.97 12.55
C LEU A 91 -27.63 5.24 13.36
N SER A 92 -27.69 5.14 14.69
CA SER A 92 -27.94 6.31 15.55
C SER A 92 -26.88 7.41 15.34
N GLU A 93 -25.60 7.04 15.30
CA GLU A 93 -24.50 7.98 15.06
C GLU A 93 -24.58 8.61 13.67
N GLN A 94 -24.95 7.83 12.64
CA GLN A 94 -25.11 8.33 11.28
C GLN A 94 -26.26 9.33 11.15
N ILE A 95 -27.42 9.04 11.74
CA ILE A 95 -28.58 9.96 11.74
C ILE A 95 -28.22 11.27 12.45
N ILE A 96 -27.60 11.19 13.64
CA ILE A 96 -27.16 12.37 14.40
C ILE A 96 -26.17 13.20 13.59
N ASN A 97 -25.20 12.56 12.95
CA ASN A 97 -24.20 13.23 12.12
C ASN A 97 -24.79 13.88 10.86
N LEU A 98 -25.87 13.31 10.30
CA LEU A 98 -26.53 13.86 9.11
C LEU A 98 -27.42 15.05 9.45
N LEU A 99 -28.20 14.95 10.54
CA LEU A 99 -29.08 16.03 11.01
C LEU A 99 -28.31 17.18 11.67
N ASN A 100 -27.14 16.87 12.27
CA ASN A 100 -26.32 17.82 13.03
C ASN A 100 -27.12 18.53 14.15
N ASP A 101 -28.08 17.83 14.76
CA ASP A 101 -28.97 18.33 15.80
C ASP A 101 -28.74 17.58 17.11
N LYS A 102 -28.30 18.31 18.14
CA LYS A 102 -28.02 17.74 19.47
C LYS A 102 -29.28 17.25 20.17
N SER A 103 -30.45 17.86 19.90
CA SER A 103 -31.71 17.46 20.51
C SER A 103 -32.14 16.06 20.03
N THR A 104 -31.91 15.76 18.75
CA THR A 104 -32.21 14.47 18.14
C THR A 104 -31.35 13.33 18.70
N SER A 105 -30.15 13.62 19.22
CA SER A 105 -29.34 12.60 19.87
C SER A 105 -30.01 12.05 21.12
N ALA A 106 -30.61 12.90 21.96
CA ALA A 106 -31.28 12.44 23.17
C ALA A 106 -32.55 11.65 22.82
N GLU A 107 -33.32 12.15 21.86
CA GLU A 107 -34.54 11.50 21.36
C GLU A 107 -34.27 10.07 20.84
N ILE A 108 -33.24 9.87 20.00
CA ILE A 108 -32.90 8.54 19.46
C ILE A 108 -32.47 7.57 20.57
N ILE A 109 -31.67 8.04 21.54
CA ILE A 109 -31.21 7.20 22.66
C ILE A 109 -32.41 6.79 23.52
N GLU A 110 -33.30 7.71 23.87
CA GLU A 110 -34.52 7.42 24.63
C GLU A 110 -35.43 6.42 23.92
N VAL A 111 -35.59 6.54 22.60
CA VAL A 111 -36.36 5.59 21.79
C VAL A 111 -35.76 4.19 21.86
N ILE A 112 -34.45 4.05 21.68
CA ILE A 112 -33.77 2.75 21.68
C ILE A 112 -33.80 2.14 23.09
N GLU A 113 -33.46 2.91 24.12
CA GLU A 113 -33.47 2.45 25.52
C GLU A 113 -34.88 2.07 25.98
N GLY A 114 -35.90 2.86 25.61
CA GLY A 114 -37.29 2.57 25.89
C GLY A 114 -37.76 1.26 25.26
N ALA A 115 -37.45 1.04 23.98
CA ALA A 115 -37.80 -0.19 23.27
C ALA A 115 -37.00 -1.42 23.76
N MET A 116 -35.79 -1.21 24.28
CA MET A 116 -34.93 -2.27 24.83
C MET A 116 -35.07 -2.47 26.35
N LYS A 117 -36.00 -1.75 27.00
CA LYS A 117 -36.19 -1.82 28.45
C LYS A 117 -36.45 -3.25 28.93
N GLY A 118 -35.69 -3.68 29.94
CA GLY A 118 -35.77 -5.02 30.54
C GLY A 118 -35.24 -6.14 29.65
N PHE A 119 -34.52 -5.84 28.57
CA PHE A 119 -33.90 -6.82 27.68
C PHE A 119 -32.41 -6.51 27.54
N ASN A 120 -31.55 -7.53 27.61
CA ASN A 120 -30.12 -7.36 27.36
C ASN A 120 -29.81 -7.69 25.90
N PRO A 121 -29.42 -6.70 25.06
CA PRO A 121 -29.14 -6.89 23.64
C PRO A 121 -27.92 -7.80 23.37
N ILE A 122 -26.96 -7.83 24.29
CA ILE A 122 -25.68 -8.56 24.14
C ILE A 122 -25.83 -10.04 24.46
N ILE A 123 -26.70 -10.41 25.42
CA ILE A 123 -26.89 -11.82 25.78
C ILE A 123 -27.68 -12.52 24.67
N TYR A 124 -26.98 -13.40 23.95
CA TYR A 124 -27.58 -14.21 22.89
C TYR A 124 -28.07 -15.56 23.42
N SER A 125 -29.27 -15.91 22.99
CA SER A 125 -29.81 -17.26 23.10
C SER A 125 -30.71 -17.49 21.89
N PRO A 126 -30.65 -18.66 21.22
CA PRO A 126 -31.54 -18.98 20.12
C PRO A 126 -33.03 -18.82 20.48
N TYR A 127 -33.39 -19.06 21.73
CA TYR A 127 -34.76 -18.94 22.24
C TYR A 127 -35.23 -17.49 22.41
N THR A 128 -34.31 -16.51 22.54
CA THR A 128 -34.66 -15.09 22.73
C THR A 128 -34.69 -14.31 21.42
N GLU A 129 -34.41 -14.95 20.29
CA GLU A 129 -34.23 -14.28 19.01
C GLU A 129 -35.53 -13.69 18.44
N ALA A 130 -36.67 -14.33 18.66
CA ALA A 130 -37.97 -13.77 18.27
C ALA A 130 -38.29 -12.47 19.02
N ASN A 131 -37.99 -12.42 20.33
CA ASN A 131 -38.17 -11.23 21.16
C ASN A 131 -37.26 -10.09 20.70
N TRP A 132 -35.99 -10.39 20.41
CA TRP A 132 -35.05 -9.42 19.83
C TRP A 132 -35.55 -8.83 18.51
N LYS A 133 -35.97 -9.68 17.57
CA LYS A 133 -36.50 -9.23 16.27
C LYS A 133 -37.74 -8.35 16.42
N SER A 134 -38.65 -8.70 17.34
CA SER A 134 -39.82 -7.87 17.64
C SER A 134 -39.44 -6.49 18.18
N ARG A 135 -38.44 -6.41 19.08
CA ARG A 135 -37.98 -5.13 19.64
C ARG A 135 -37.26 -4.28 18.61
N LEU A 136 -36.44 -4.88 17.74
CA LEU A 136 -35.83 -4.19 16.60
C LEU A 136 -36.89 -3.57 15.70
N GLN A 137 -37.95 -4.31 15.36
CA GLN A 137 -39.06 -3.76 14.55
C GLN A 137 -39.76 -2.58 15.24
N THR A 138 -39.93 -2.63 16.58
CA THR A 138 -40.47 -1.50 17.34
C THR A 138 -39.55 -0.27 17.24
N VAL A 139 -38.24 -0.46 17.41
CA VAL A 139 -37.26 0.63 17.25
C VAL A 139 -37.32 1.22 15.84
N GLU A 140 -37.33 0.39 14.80
CA GLU A 140 -37.39 0.85 13.41
C GLU A 140 -38.64 1.69 13.15
N ARG A 141 -39.82 1.24 13.60
CA ARG A 141 -41.08 1.99 13.46
C ARG A 141 -41.06 3.34 14.16
N ILE A 142 -40.46 3.44 15.34
CA ILE A 142 -40.39 4.70 16.10
C ILE A 142 -39.33 5.65 15.49
N LEU A 143 -38.25 5.11 14.93
CA LEU A 143 -37.21 5.90 14.27
C LEU A 143 -37.61 6.38 12.86
N ASP A 144 -38.61 5.77 12.21
CA ASP A 144 -39.05 6.12 10.85
C ASP A 144 -39.27 7.63 10.61
N PRO A 145 -39.95 8.39 11.49
CA PRO A 145 -40.12 9.84 11.31
C PRO A 145 -38.80 10.62 11.33
N ILE A 146 -37.83 10.19 12.16
CA ILE A 146 -36.50 10.81 12.24
C ILE A 146 -35.69 10.47 10.97
N ILE A 147 -35.81 9.23 10.50
CA ILE A 147 -35.23 8.80 9.22
C ILE A 147 -35.80 9.66 8.07
N ASP A 148 -37.11 9.92 8.06
CA ASP A 148 -37.76 10.76 7.04
C ASP A 148 -37.24 12.20 7.01
N ARG A 149 -36.95 12.79 8.18
CA ARG A 149 -36.30 14.10 8.27
C ARG A 149 -34.87 14.09 7.72
N THR A 150 -34.20 12.94 7.75
CA THR A 150 -32.79 12.78 7.34
C THR A 150 -32.65 12.57 5.82
N ILE A 151 -33.65 11.97 5.17
CA ILE A 151 -33.61 11.63 3.74
C ILE A 151 -33.31 12.83 2.83
N PRO A 152 -33.96 14.01 2.97
CA PRO A 152 -33.69 15.17 2.11
C PRO A 152 -32.23 15.63 2.15
N ILE A 153 -31.55 15.47 3.28
CA ILE A 153 -30.14 15.85 3.46
C ILE A 153 -29.25 14.98 2.58
N ILE A 154 -29.46 13.66 2.62
CA ILE A 154 -28.72 12.72 1.76
C ILE A 154 -29.05 12.93 0.28
N LYS A 155 -30.32 13.15 -0.06
CA LYS A 155 -30.71 13.45 -1.45
C LYS A 155 -29.96 14.65 -2.01
N SER A 156 -29.84 15.72 -1.21
CA SER A 156 -29.09 16.90 -1.62
C SER A 156 -27.61 16.60 -1.86
N ARG A 157 -27.00 15.68 -1.11
CA ARG A 157 -25.59 15.27 -1.31
C ARG A 157 -25.38 14.41 -2.56
N PHE A 158 -26.38 13.61 -2.95
CA PHE A 158 -26.30 12.78 -4.15
C PHE A 158 -26.44 13.56 -5.46
N GLN A 159 -26.81 14.85 -5.41
CA GLN A 159 -26.90 15.69 -6.59
C GLN A 159 -25.55 15.79 -7.32
N PRO A 160 -25.53 15.67 -8.67
CA PRO A 160 -24.30 15.55 -9.45
C PRO A 160 -23.34 16.73 -9.28
N ASN A 161 -23.87 17.95 -9.08
CA ASN A 161 -23.08 19.18 -9.00
C ASN A 161 -22.57 19.51 -7.59
N LYS A 162 -22.93 18.73 -6.57
CA LYS A 162 -22.65 19.07 -5.17
C LYS A 162 -21.35 18.47 -4.65
N MET A 163 -20.98 17.30 -5.14
CA MET A 163 -19.84 16.52 -4.67
C MET A 163 -19.17 15.85 -5.86
N ASP A 164 -17.86 15.69 -5.83
CA ASP A 164 -17.12 14.84 -6.76
C ASP A 164 -17.42 13.35 -6.50
N SER A 165 -17.14 12.48 -7.47
CA SER A 165 -17.51 11.06 -7.37
C SER A 165 -16.71 10.32 -6.29
N THR A 166 -15.51 10.78 -5.95
CA THR A 166 -14.69 10.18 -4.89
C THR A 166 -15.21 10.53 -3.49
N THR A 167 -15.52 11.79 -3.21
CA THR A 167 -16.14 12.16 -1.93
C THR A 167 -17.54 11.55 -1.77
N LEU A 168 -18.30 11.43 -2.87
CA LEU A 168 -19.60 10.75 -2.87
C LEU A 168 -19.47 9.30 -2.41
N LEU A 169 -18.49 8.55 -2.91
CA LEU A 169 -18.24 7.17 -2.51
C LEU A 169 -17.87 7.05 -1.04
N SER A 170 -17.02 7.96 -0.55
CA SER A 170 -16.71 8.05 0.87
C SER A 170 -17.97 8.29 1.71
N ASP A 171 -18.89 9.13 1.26
CA ASP A 171 -20.15 9.39 1.96
C ASP A 171 -21.08 8.16 1.93
N VAL A 172 -21.20 7.46 0.79
CA VAL A 172 -21.96 6.21 0.71
C VAL A 172 -21.40 5.16 1.68
N HIS A 173 -20.07 5.01 1.73
CA HIS A 173 -19.41 4.11 2.67
C HIS A 173 -19.64 4.53 4.14
N LYS A 174 -19.51 5.84 4.43
CA LYS A 174 -19.67 6.42 5.76
C LYS A 174 -21.08 6.29 6.29
N TYR A 175 -22.11 6.43 5.44
CA TYR A 175 -23.53 6.38 5.81
C TYR A 175 -24.21 5.04 5.44
N ARG A 176 -23.43 3.98 5.24
CA ARG A 176 -23.92 2.67 4.78
C ARG A 176 -25.01 2.04 5.65
N HIS A 177 -24.96 2.19 6.97
CA HIS A 177 -25.94 1.56 7.88
C HIS A 177 -27.32 2.22 7.77
N PHE A 178 -27.36 3.52 7.47
CA PHE A 178 -28.56 4.26 7.10
C PHE A 178 -29.04 3.88 5.70
N LEU A 179 -28.15 3.92 4.70
CA LEU A 179 -28.48 3.68 3.29
C LEU A 179 -28.93 2.25 2.98
N HIS A 180 -28.49 1.25 3.77
CA HIS A 180 -28.85 -0.15 3.57
C HIS A 180 -30.23 -0.53 4.12
N ARG A 181 -30.92 0.35 4.87
CA ARG A 181 -32.25 0.05 5.40
C ARG A 181 -33.29 0.00 4.28
N ASN A 182 -34.17 -0.99 4.32
CA ASN A 182 -35.15 -1.24 3.25
C ASN A 182 -36.11 -0.05 3.02
N ASN A 183 -36.54 0.60 4.10
CA ASN A 183 -37.37 1.82 4.03
C ASN A 183 -36.63 2.99 3.35
N VAL A 184 -35.36 3.20 3.66
CA VAL A 184 -34.51 4.23 3.05
C VAL A 184 -34.26 3.92 1.59
N LYS A 185 -33.90 2.67 1.28
CA LYS A 185 -33.71 2.18 -0.10
C LYS A 185 -34.93 2.44 -0.99
N ALA A 186 -36.13 2.19 -0.47
CA ALA A 186 -37.38 2.43 -1.18
C ALA A 186 -37.63 3.94 -1.43
N LYS A 187 -37.39 4.79 -0.41
CA LYS A 187 -37.57 6.24 -0.50
C LYS A 187 -36.51 6.96 -1.37
N LEU A 188 -35.36 6.32 -1.57
CA LEU A 188 -34.24 6.81 -2.39
C LEU A 188 -34.16 6.15 -3.78
N LEU A 189 -35.20 5.46 -4.27
CA LEU A 189 -35.11 4.66 -5.51
C LEU A 189 -34.55 5.45 -6.71
N ALA A 190 -35.15 6.58 -7.05
CA ALA A 190 -34.69 7.42 -8.17
C ALA A 190 -33.27 7.97 -7.96
N ASP A 191 -32.93 8.33 -6.71
CA ASP A 191 -31.60 8.81 -6.36
C ASP A 191 -30.53 7.71 -6.47
N ARG A 192 -30.91 6.46 -6.16
CA ARG A 192 -30.05 5.27 -6.30
C ARG A 192 -29.82 4.89 -7.76
N GLU A 193 -30.83 5.02 -8.61
CA GLU A 193 -30.70 4.84 -10.07
C GLU A 193 -29.77 5.90 -10.67
N ALA A 194 -29.94 7.18 -10.28
CA ALA A 194 -29.05 8.26 -10.70
C ALA A 194 -27.60 8.05 -10.20
N LEU A 195 -27.42 7.61 -8.95
CA LEU A 195 -26.12 7.24 -8.40
C LEU A 195 -25.48 6.09 -9.21
N LEU A 196 -26.24 5.05 -9.53
CA LEU A 196 -25.77 3.91 -10.31
C LEU A 196 -25.23 4.35 -11.68
N ALA A 197 -25.98 5.18 -12.41
CA ALA A 197 -25.54 5.73 -13.69
C ALA A 197 -24.24 6.53 -13.54
N ARG A 198 -24.18 7.42 -12.54
CA ARG A 198 -23.00 8.22 -12.23
C ARG A 198 -21.76 7.38 -11.89
N LEU A 199 -21.94 6.26 -11.18
CA LEU A 199 -20.85 5.33 -10.86
C LEU A 199 -20.37 4.57 -12.10
N GLY A 200 -21.29 4.26 -13.03
CA GLY A 200 -20.94 3.75 -14.35
C GLY A 200 -20.01 4.70 -15.11
N ASP A 201 -20.37 5.99 -15.18
CA ASP A 201 -19.55 7.03 -15.83
C ASP A 201 -18.20 7.21 -15.13
N PHE A 202 -18.19 7.23 -13.79
CA PHE A 202 -16.97 7.31 -13.00
C PHE A 202 -16.00 6.16 -13.30
N LEU A 203 -16.53 4.93 -13.39
CA LEU A 203 -15.72 3.76 -13.76
C LEU A 203 -15.13 3.89 -15.17
N GLN A 204 -15.88 4.45 -16.13
CA GLN A 204 -15.36 4.70 -17.48
C GLN A 204 -14.22 5.73 -17.47
N VAL A 205 -14.33 6.79 -16.68
CA VAL A 205 -13.22 7.75 -16.49
C VAL A 205 -11.99 7.05 -15.91
N LYS A 206 -12.16 6.21 -14.88
CA LYS A 206 -11.06 5.42 -14.29
C LYS A 206 -10.42 4.44 -15.26
N ARG A 207 -11.20 3.82 -16.14
CA ARG A 207 -10.67 2.98 -17.21
C ARG A 207 -9.85 3.78 -18.23
N LYS A 208 -10.28 4.98 -18.60
CA LYS A 208 -9.50 5.87 -19.48
C LYS A 208 -8.18 6.30 -18.83
N GLU A 209 -8.21 6.72 -17.56
CA GLU A 209 -7.00 7.04 -16.79
C GLU A 209 -6.03 5.86 -16.74
N TYR A 210 -6.55 4.63 -16.58
CA TYR A 210 -5.76 3.40 -16.64
C TYR A 210 -5.07 3.19 -17.99
N ILE A 211 -5.79 3.35 -19.09
CA ILE A 211 -5.25 3.22 -20.45
C ILE A 211 -4.15 4.26 -20.67
N GLU A 212 -4.41 5.53 -20.36
CA GLU A 212 -3.45 6.63 -20.57
C GLU A 212 -2.17 6.45 -19.74
N ARG A 213 -2.29 6.03 -18.48
CA ARG A 213 -1.12 5.92 -17.59
C ARG A 213 -0.30 4.66 -17.80
N VAL A 214 -0.96 3.51 -17.98
CA VAL A 214 -0.29 2.21 -18.00
C VAL A 214 0.02 1.77 -19.42
N GLN A 215 -0.91 1.96 -20.36
CA GLN A 215 -0.70 1.52 -21.75
C GLN A 215 0.06 2.57 -22.56
N MET A 216 -0.18 3.86 -22.33
CA MET A 216 0.47 4.94 -23.10
C MET A 216 1.69 5.55 -22.39
N ASN A 217 2.01 5.13 -21.15
CA ASN A 217 3.13 5.62 -20.34
C ASN A 217 3.19 7.16 -20.20
N LEU A 218 2.05 7.85 -20.32
CA LEU A 218 2.02 9.32 -20.45
C LEU A 218 2.31 10.08 -19.14
N ASP A 219 2.16 9.44 -17.98
CA ASP A 219 2.27 10.08 -16.66
C ASP A 219 2.77 9.11 -15.57
N ALA A 220 3.89 8.44 -15.81
CA ALA A 220 4.62 7.82 -14.70
C ALA A 220 5.29 8.93 -13.87
N CYS A 221 4.49 9.70 -13.11
CA CYS A 221 4.96 10.50 -12.00
C CYS A 221 5.52 9.55 -10.94
N ALA A 222 6.72 9.04 -11.19
CA ALA A 222 7.54 8.42 -10.18
C ALA A 222 7.65 9.46 -9.06
N GLY A 223 6.99 9.20 -7.92
CA GLY A 223 7.19 10.03 -6.73
C GLY A 223 8.70 10.20 -6.53
N ARG A 224 9.15 11.34 -6.01
CA ARG A 224 10.58 11.74 -5.97
C ARG A 224 11.57 10.65 -5.51
N TYR A 225 11.08 9.63 -4.79
CA TYR A 225 11.84 8.50 -4.24
C TYR A 225 11.47 7.11 -4.79
N LEU A 226 10.45 7.00 -5.63
CA LEU A 226 9.97 5.74 -6.21
C LEU A 226 10.61 5.50 -7.57
N THR A 227 10.88 4.23 -7.89
CA THR A 227 11.24 3.82 -9.24
C THR A 227 9.97 3.74 -10.09
N GLU A 228 10.14 3.78 -11.42
CA GLU A 228 9.01 3.75 -12.36
C GLU A 228 8.16 2.50 -12.14
N ILE A 229 8.78 1.31 -12.10
CA ILE A 229 8.10 0.05 -11.84
C ILE A 229 7.37 0.05 -10.49
N ALA A 230 8.01 0.51 -9.41
CA ALA A 230 7.37 0.55 -8.09
C ALA A 230 6.17 1.51 -8.08
N SER A 231 6.30 2.67 -8.74
CA SER A 231 5.20 3.63 -8.86
C SER A 231 3.99 3.06 -9.61
N LYS A 232 4.23 2.32 -10.71
CA LYS A 232 3.19 1.63 -11.48
C LYS A 232 2.48 0.55 -10.64
N LEU A 233 3.24 -0.30 -9.96
CA LEU A 233 2.67 -1.38 -9.13
C LEU A 233 1.84 -0.81 -7.96
N ILE A 234 2.33 0.22 -7.26
CA ILE A 234 1.60 0.87 -6.18
C ILE A 234 0.30 1.49 -6.69
N TRP A 235 0.36 2.18 -7.83
CA TRP A 235 -0.82 2.80 -8.42
C TRP A 235 -1.87 1.78 -8.84
N LEU A 236 -1.47 0.67 -9.48
CA LEU A 236 -2.36 -0.43 -9.85
C LEU A 236 -3.05 -1.05 -8.62
N ARG A 237 -2.29 -1.29 -7.54
CA ARG A 237 -2.86 -1.76 -6.26
C ARG A 237 -3.87 -0.79 -5.66
N GLN A 238 -3.56 0.50 -5.72
CA GLN A 238 -4.48 1.53 -5.23
C GLN A 238 -5.78 1.56 -6.04
N GLN A 239 -5.70 1.53 -7.38
CA GLN A 239 -6.90 1.48 -8.23
C GLN A 239 -7.72 0.22 -7.98
N LYS A 240 -7.06 -0.93 -7.81
CA LYS A 240 -7.72 -2.19 -7.49
C LYS A 240 -8.45 -2.12 -6.15
N SER A 241 -7.79 -1.63 -5.11
CA SER A 241 -8.40 -1.46 -3.79
C SER A 241 -9.62 -0.54 -3.83
N GLN A 242 -9.55 0.55 -4.60
CA GLN A 242 -10.68 1.47 -4.78
C GLN A 242 -11.85 0.81 -5.53
N ALA A 243 -11.57 0.00 -6.54
CA ALA A 243 -12.60 -0.74 -7.27
C ALA A 243 -13.24 -1.84 -6.41
N GLU A 244 -12.46 -2.53 -5.57
CA GLU A 244 -12.96 -3.52 -4.60
C GLU A 244 -13.84 -2.85 -3.53
N GLU A 245 -13.44 -1.69 -2.99
CA GLU A 245 -14.25 -0.90 -2.05
C GLU A 245 -15.55 -0.38 -2.69
N LEU A 246 -15.48 0.09 -3.94
CA LEU A 246 -16.64 0.49 -4.73
C LEU A 246 -17.64 -0.66 -4.85
N LYS A 247 -17.15 -1.86 -5.22
CA LYS A 247 -17.98 -3.06 -5.33
C LYS A 247 -18.66 -3.35 -4.00
N GLU A 248 -17.88 -3.51 -2.92
CA GLU A 248 -18.40 -3.86 -1.59
C GLU A 248 -19.46 -2.86 -1.10
N THR A 249 -19.16 -1.56 -1.21
CA THR A 249 -20.04 -0.49 -0.77
C THR A 249 -21.35 -0.47 -1.56
N CYS A 250 -21.30 -0.73 -2.86
CA CYS A 250 -22.47 -0.67 -3.73
C CYS A 250 -23.32 -1.95 -3.71
N THR A 251 -22.75 -3.14 -3.48
CA THR A 251 -23.49 -4.41 -3.51
C THR A 251 -24.67 -4.38 -2.55
N LYS A 252 -24.47 -3.99 -1.30
CA LYS A 252 -25.57 -3.97 -0.32
C LYS A 252 -26.57 -2.84 -0.60
N MET A 253 -26.16 -1.73 -1.21
CA MET A 253 -27.04 -0.59 -1.47
C MET A 253 -27.83 -0.71 -2.78
N LEU A 254 -27.28 -1.34 -3.82
CA LEU A 254 -27.79 -1.26 -5.19
C LEU A 254 -28.17 -2.62 -5.81
N ASN A 255 -27.91 -3.75 -5.14
CA ASN A 255 -28.17 -5.09 -5.69
C ASN A 255 -29.61 -5.38 -6.16
N ASP A 256 -30.60 -4.70 -5.59
CA ASP A 256 -32.01 -4.83 -5.97
C ASP A 256 -32.39 -4.05 -7.24
N LEU A 257 -31.50 -3.21 -7.78
CA LEU A 257 -31.76 -2.45 -9.00
C LEU A 257 -31.51 -3.31 -10.26
N LYS A 258 -32.38 -3.13 -11.27
CA LYS A 258 -32.33 -3.90 -12.52
C LYS A 258 -31.01 -3.78 -13.28
N GLU A 259 -30.40 -2.59 -13.27
CA GLU A 259 -29.17 -2.28 -14.01
C GLU A 259 -27.88 -2.58 -13.21
N TYR A 260 -27.99 -2.86 -11.91
CA TYR A 260 -26.82 -3.11 -11.06
C TYR A 260 -25.96 -4.29 -11.51
N PRO A 261 -26.51 -5.43 -11.97
CA PRO A 261 -25.69 -6.54 -12.45
C PRO A 261 -24.73 -6.16 -13.59
N GLN A 262 -25.08 -5.16 -14.41
CA GLN A 262 -24.17 -4.66 -15.44
C GLN A 262 -23.00 -3.87 -14.85
N LEU A 263 -23.27 -2.99 -13.88
CA LEU A 263 -22.23 -2.26 -13.17
C LEU A 263 -21.30 -3.22 -12.42
N GLU A 264 -21.87 -4.21 -11.71
CA GLU A 264 -21.10 -5.22 -10.98
C GLU A 264 -20.14 -5.99 -11.91
N LYS A 265 -20.63 -6.45 -13.07
CA LYS A 265 -19.79 -7.08 -14.09
C LYS A 265 -18.68 -6.17 -14.60
N ASN A 266 -18.99 -4.89 -14.84
CA ASN A 266 -18.01 -3.92 -15.30
C ASN A 266 -16.92 -3.66 -14.25
N VAL A 267 -17.30 -3.54 -12.97
CA VAL A 267 -16.34 -3.36 -11.86
C VAL A 267 -15.48 -4.62 -11.70
N GLU A 268 -16.07 -5.81 -11.74
CA GLU A 268 -15.33 -7.07 -11.64
C GLU A 268 -14.33 -7.24 -12.80
N HIS A 269 -14.75 -6.94 -14.03
CA HIS A 269 -13.86 -6.96 -15.18
C HIS A 269 -12.70 -5.97 -15.01
N TYR A 270 -12.97 -4.76 -14.52
CA TYR A 270 -11.93 -3.77 -14.27
C TYR A 270 -10.94 -4.22 -13.20
N ILE A 271 -11.42 -4.85 -12.11
CA ILE A 271 -10.55 -5.45 -11.08
C ILE A 271 -9.66 -6.55 -11.69
N GLN A 272 -10.20 -7.38 -12.57
CA GLN A 272 -9.45 -8.44 -13.25
C GLN A 272 -8.40 -7.86 -14.21
N GLU A 273 -8.74 -6.82 -14.97
CA GLU A 273 -7.79 -6.09 -15.83
C GLU A 273 -6.62 -5.51 -15.01
N LEU A 274 -6.91 -4.87 -13.88
CA LEU A 274 -5.88 -4.33 -13.00
C LEU A 274 -4.97 -5.41 -12.40
N LYS A 275 -5.53 -6.57 -12.01
CA LYS A 275 -4.75 -7.73 -11.52
C LYS A 275 -3.85 -8.31 -12.60
N ALA A 276 -4.38 -8.46 -13.82
CA ALA A 276 -3.62 -8.96 -14.96
C ALA A 276 -2.48 -7.99 -15.32
N SER A 277 -2.77 -6.69 -15.37
CA SER A 277 -1.77 -5.65 -15.63
C SER A 277 -0.70 -5.59 -14.53
N GLU A 278 -1.07 -5.73 -13.26
CA GLU A 278 -0.12 -5.79 -12.14
C GLU A 278 0.88 -6.94 -12.32
N SER A 279 0.41 -8.15 -12.67
CA SER A 279 1.28 -9.29 -12.97
C SER A 279 2.14 -9.01 -14.20
N GLU A 280 1.55 -8.53 -15.29
CA GLU A 280 2.24 -8.28 -16.55
C GLU A 280 3.38 -7.27 -16.40
N GLN A 281 3.19 -6.18 -15.65
CA GLN A 281 4.23 -5.19 -15.40
C GLN A 281 5.41 -5.78 -14.61
N PHE A 282 5.13 -6.60 -13.60
CA PHE A 282 6.18 -7.28 -12.83
C PHE A 282 6.91 -8.33 -13.67
N ASP A 283 6.17 -9.10 -14.48
CA ASP A 283 6.72 -10.14 -15.34
C ASP A 283 7.56 -9.54 -16.49
N ALA A 284 7.11 -8.43 -17.07
CA ALA A 284 7.86 -7.67 -18.07
C ALA A 284 9.17 -7.13 -17.49
N TRP A 285 9.10 -6.43 -16.35
CA TRP A 285 10.29 -5.96 -15.65
C TRP A 285 11.27 -7.10 -15.34
N SER A 286 10.75 -8.25 -14.87
CA SER A 286 11.59 -9.41 -14.57
C SER A 286 12.30 -9.95 -15.81
N ARG A 287 11.60 -10.05 -16.95
CA ARG A 287 12.19 -10.48 -18.23
C ARG A 287 13.26 -9.49 -18.71
N ASP A 288 12.96 -8.20 -18.70
CA ASP A 288 13.87 -7.15 -19.16
C ASP A 288 15.16 -7.12 -18.33
N VAL A 289 15.04 -7.25 -17.00
CA VAL A 289 16.20 -7.29 -16.11
C VAL A 289 16.99 -8.58 -16.28
N LEU A 290 16.35 -9.74 -16.44
CA LEU A 290 17.05 -11.00 -16.69
C LEU A 290 17.83 -10.94 -18.01
N GLN A 291 17.22 -10.40 -19.06
CA GLN A 291 17.88 -10.19 -20.35
C GLN A 291 19.07 -9.25 -20.21
N ALA A 292 18.93 -8.12 -19.52
CA ALA A 292 20.02 -7.18 -19.32
C ALA A 292 21.13 -7.68 -18.36
N ILE A 293 20.86 -8.72 -17.57
CA ILE A 293 21.91 -9.43 -16.81
C ILE A 293 22.69 -10.37 -17.75
N ASP A 294 22.02 -10.97 -18.73
CA ASP A 294 22.62 -11.92 -19.68
C ASP A 294 23.36 -11.24 -20.84
N ASP A 295 22.92 -10.04 -21.24
CA ASP A 295 23.50 -9.30 -22.35
C ASP A 295 24.85 -8.69 -21.96
N SER A 296 25.93 -9.14 -22.60
CA SER A 296 27.30 -8.65 -22.34
C SER A 296 27.53 -7.20 -22.79
N SER A 297 26.68 -6.66 -23.68
CA SER A 297 26.76 -5.29 -24.17
C SER A 297 26.03 -4.27 -23.30
N ASP A 298 25.01 -4.70 -22.56
CA ASP A 298 24.20 -3.87 -21.65
C ASP A 298 24.25 -4.47 -20.22
N SER A 299 25.41 -5.00 -19.85
CA SER A 299 25.52 -5.79 -18.63
C SER A 299 25.28 -4.90 -17.41
N ILE A 300 24.11 -5.07 -16.80
CA ILE A 300 23.80 -4.51 -15.49
C ILE A 300 24.60 -5.24 -14.40
N ALA A 301 25.02 -6.48 -14.69
CA ALA A 301 25.83 -7.28 -13.80
C ALA A 301 27.22 -6.66 -13.58
N LEU A 302 27.66 -6.65 -12.34
CA LEU A 302 29.00 -6.17 -12.01
C LEU A 302 30.04 -7.22 -12.42
N GLU A 303 30.91 -6.87 -13.35
CA GLU A 303 32.07 -7.70 -13.70
C GLU A 303 33.13 -7.61 -12.58
N THR A 304 33.12 -8.56 -11.64
CA THR A 304 33.96 -8.45 -10.44
C THR A 304 35.46 -8.59 -10.71
N SER A 305 35.83 -9.34 -11.76
CA SER A 305 37.21 -9.53 -12.23
C SER A 305 37.67 -8.48 -13.25
N GLY A 306 36.80 -7.53 -13.62
CA GLY A 306 37.09 -6.50 -14.61
C GLY A 306 37.95 -5.34 -14.08
N LYS A 307 38.30 -4.40 -14.97
CA LYS A 307 38.93 -3.13 -14.56
C LYS A 307 37.91 -2.28 -13.79
N LEU A 308 38.32 -1.66 -12.68
CA LEU A 308 37.47 -0.77 -11.89
C LEU A 308 37.10 0.52 -12.63
N MET A 309 38.06 1.07 -13.39
CA MET A 309 37.91 2.32 -14.13
C MET A 309 38.45 2.16 -15.55
N ILE A 310 37.74 2.72 -16.52
CA ILE A 310 38.04 2.66 -17.94
C ILE A 310 38.08 4.09 -18.47
N LEU A 311 39.18 4.44 -19.14
CA LEU A 311 39.34 5.73 -19.81
C LEU A 311 38.88 5.60 -21.26
N GLU A 312 37.87 6.36 -21.63
CA GLU A 312 37.30 6.36 -22.99
C GLU A 312 38.25 7.08 -23.95
N LYS A 313 38.70 6.38 -25.01
CA LYS A 313 39.80 6.83 -25.89
C LYS A 313 39.50 8.10 -26.68
N GLU A 314 38.23 8.40 -26.92
CA GLU A 314 37.81 9.52 -27.77
C GLU A 314 37.57 10.82 -26.98
N GLY A 315 37.30 10.73 -25.67
CA GLY A 315 36.92 11.88 -24.85
C GLY A 315 37.74 12.11 -23.58
N ARG A 316 38.73 11.25 -23.26
CA ARG A 316 39.48 11.27 -21.99
C ARG A 316 38.55 11.23 -20.75
N ILE A 317 37.35 10.70 -20.89
CA ILE A 317 36.38 10.58 -19.79
C ILE A 317 36.69 9.31 -19.00
N LEU A 318 36.86 9.45 -17.68
CA LEU A 318 36.98 8.32 -16.77
C LEU A 318 35.59 7.79 -16.42
N ARG A 319 35.34 6.52 -16.75
CA ARG A 319 34.12 5.79 -16.38
C ARG A 319 34.45 4.70 -15.38
N VAL A 320 33.60 4.56 -14.36
CA VAL A 320 33.71 3.47 -13.38
C VAL A 320 32.91 2.29 -13.88
N ASN A 321 33.46 1.08 -13.74
CA ASN A 321 32.77 -0.18 -14.01
C ASN A 321 31.77 -0.51 -12.88
N TYR A 322 30.79 0.38 -12.72
CA TYR A 322 29.69 0.29 -11.76
C TYR A 322 28.52 1.10 -12.34
N SER A 323 27.63 0.46 -13.09
CA SER A 323 26.65 1.17 -13.92
C SER A 323 25.60 1.92 -13.08
N ASP A 324 25.09 3.05 -13.59
CA ASP A 324 23.94 3.74 -12.98
C ASP A 324 22.66 2.89 -13.04
N ARG A 325 22.57 2.03 -14.05
CA ARG A 325 21.50 1.04 -14.19
C ARG A 325 21.52 0.01 -13.06
N LEU A 326 22.69 -0.45 -12.63
CA LEU A 326 22.83 -1.31 -11.44
C LEU A 326 22.34 -0.59 -10.18
N VAL A 327 22.72 0.68 -9.97
CA VAL A 327 22.22 1.48 -8.82
C VAL A 327 20.70 1.60 -8.84
N ARG A 328 20.11 1.78 -10.03
CA ARG A 328 18.65 1.81 -10.19
C ARG A 328 18.05 0.45 -9.84
N LEU A 329 18.62 -0.64 -10.34
CA LEU A 329 18.16 -2.01 -10.06
C LEU A 329 18.19 -2.33 -8.55
N LEU A 330 19.25 -1.93 -7.82
CA LEU A 330 19.30 -2.09 -6.36
C LEU A 330 18.10 -1.44 -5.66
N ARG A 331 17.69 -0.24 -6.13
CA ARG A 331 16.51 0.46 -5.58
C ARG A 331 15.22 -0.23 -6.00
N GLU A 332 15.10 -0.64 -7.26
CA GLU A 332 13.92 -1.35 -7.78
C GLU A 332 13.66 -2.63 -6.99
N VAL A 333 14.67 -3.48 -6.81
CA VAL A 333 14.53 -4.75 -6.07
C VAL A 333 14.12 -4.51 -4.62
N ARG A 334 14.75 -3.54 -3.93
CA ARG A 334 14.36 -3.19 -2.57
C ARG A 334 12.90 -2.76 -2.47
N GLN A 335 12.43 -1.92 -3.39
CA GLN A 335 11.05 -1.45 -3.41
C GLN A 335 10.07 -2.57 -3.77
N ILE A 336 10.37 -3.38 -4.78
CA ILE A 336 9.56 -4.51 -5.22
C ILE A 336 9.43 -5.58 -4.11
N GLN A 337 10.52 -5.91 -3.43
CA GLN A 337 10.49 -6.82 -2.28
C GLN A 337 9.67 -6.25 -1.12
N SER A 338 9.75 -4.94 -0.84
CA SER A 338 8.92 -4.30 0.18
C SER A 338 7.42 -4.33 -0.15
N LEU A 339 7.07 -4.45 -1.43
CA LEU A 339 5.71 -4.67 -1.90
C LEU A 339 5.27 -6.14 -1.80
N GLY A 340 6.14 -7.06 -1.36
CA GLY A 340 5.83 -8.48 -1.16
C GLY A 340 6.01 -9.35 -2.41
N TYR A 341 6.67 -8.85 -3.46
CA TYR A 341 6.97 -9.64 -4.65
C TYR A 341 8.19 -10.54 -4.44
N VAL A 342 8.11 -11.75 -5.01
CA VAL A 342 9.23 -12.70 -5.02
C VAL A 342 10.07 -12.47 -6.27
N VAL A 343 11.22 -11.82 -6.10
CA VAL A 343 12.15 -11.52 -7.19
C VAL A 343 12.95 -12.79 -7.58
N PRO A 344 13.14 -13.09 -8.88
CA PRO A 344 13.95 -14.22 -9.34
C PRO A 344 15.36 -14.27 -8.73
N THR A 345 15.83 -15.48 -8.40
CA THR A 345 17.11 -15.72 -7.68
C THR A 345 18.32 -15.14 -8.41
N LYS A 346 18.35 -15.19 -9.74
CA LYS A 346 19.42 -14.62 -10.56
C LYS A 346 19.55 -13.09 -10.39
N ILE A 347 18.40 -12.40 -10.36
CA ILE A 347 18.37 -10.95 -10.08
C ILE A 347 18.82 -10.68 -8.64
N GLN A 348 18.36 -11.50 -7.68
CA GLN A 348 18.78 -11.37 -6.28
C GLN A 348 20.30 -11.52 -6.11
N GLN A 349 20.91 -12.50 -6.77
CA GLN A 349 22.37 -12.70 -6.74
C GLN A 349 23.12 -11.49 -7.33
N CYS A 350 22.67 -11.00 -8.49
CA CYS A 350 23.23 -9.79 -9.10
C CYS A 350 23.17 -8.58 -8.15
N VAL A 351 22.02 -8.37 -7.51
CA VAL A 351 21.80 -7.29 -6.53
C VAL A 351 22.66 -7.47 -5.28
N GLN A 352 22.81 -8.68 -4.75
CA GLN A 352 23.64 -8.95 -3.58
C GLN A 352 25.12 -8.62 -3.87
N THR A 353 25.62 -9.05 -5.02
CA THR A 353 26.99 -8.70 -5.47
C THR A 353 27.13 -7.19 -5.64
N GLY A 354 26.17 -6.53 -6.30
CA GLY A 354 26.20 -5.07 -6.47
C GLY A 354 26.12 -4.30 -5.15
N GLU A 355 25.31 -4.76 -4.20
CA GLU A 355 25.13 -4.13 -2.89
C GLU A 355 26.40 -4.21 -2.03
N GLN A 356 27.13 -5.33 -2.09
CA GLN A 356 28.43 -5.49 -1.42
C GLN A 356 29.42 -4.39 -1.82
N PHE A 357 29.44 -4.01 -3.09
CA PHE A 357 30.37 -3.00 -3.62
C PHE A 357 29.77 -1.60 -3.72
N TYR A 358 28.52 -1.40 -3.29
CA TYR A 358 27.80 -0.13 -3.45
C TYR A 358 28.58 1.07 -2.90
N ARG A 359 29.09 0.96 -1.67
CA ARG A 359 29.87 2.05 -1.03
C ARG A 359 31.12 2.39 -1.86
N HIS A 360 31.88 1.38 -2.27
CA HIS A 360 33.10 1.56 -3.05
C HIS A 360 32.81 2.12 -4.45
N GLY A 361 31.74 1.65 -5.11
CA GLY A 361 31.31 2.13 -6.42
C GLY A 361 30.88 3.60 -6.41
N ILE A 362 30.16 4.05 -5.38
CA ILE A 362 29.80 5.47 -5.23
C ILE A 362 31.05 6.34 -5.01
N MET A 363 32.01 5.89 -4.20
CA MET A 363 33.26 6.62 -3.96
C MET A 363 34.10 6.74 -5.23
N LEU A 364 34.24 5.65 -6.00
CA LEU A 364 34.95 5.68 -7.29
C LEU A 364 34.24 6.59 -8.30
N LYS A 365 32.90 6.63 -8.32
CA LYS A 365 32.15 7.58 -9.16
C LYS A 365 32.44 9.04 -8.81
N GLN A 366 32.58 9.36 -7.54
CA GLN A 366 32.98 10.70 -7.10
C GLN A 366 34.40 11.06 -7.58
N VAL A 367 35.34 10.11 -7.49
CA VAL A 367 36.71 10.30 -8.00
C VAL A 367 36.73 10.46 -9.52
N ALA A 368 35.91 9.69 -10.25
CA ALA A 368 35.79 9.82 -11.70
C ALA A 368 35.17 11.15 -12.11
N HIS A 369 34.11 11.59 -11.41
CA HIS A 369 33.55 12.92 -11.63
C HIS A 369 34.57 14.03 -11.36
N PHE A 370 35.38 13.88 -10.30
CA PHE A 370 36.48 14.81 -10.02
C PHE A 370 37.51 14.83 -11.15
N TYR A 371 37.99 13.67 -11.62
CA TYR A 371 38.93 13.58 -12.75
C TYR A 371 38.36 14.28 -14.00
N ASN A 372 37.07 14.07 -14.30
CA ASN A 372 36.42 14.64 -15.48
C ASN A 372 36.15 16.16 -15.39
N THR A 373 36.21 16.77 -14.20
CA THR A 373 35.85 18.18 -13.99
C THR A 373 36.99 19.04 -13.45
N ILE A 374 38.08 18.43 -12.97
CA ILE A 374 39.17 19.18 -12.32
C ILE A 374 39.88 20.11 -13.31
N GLU A 375 40.06 19.72 -14.57
CA GLU A 375 40.66 20.55 -15.62
C GLU A 375 39.87 21.84 -15.85
N GLU A 376 38.55 21.74 -15.97
CA GLU A 376 37.65 22.92 -16.06
C GLU A 376 37.65 23.77 -14.79
N GLN A 377 38.00 23.17 -13.65
CA GLN A 377 38.13 23.86 -12.37
C GLN A 377 39.55 24.42 -12.14
N MET A 378 40.53 24.21 -13.01
CA MET A 378 41.84 24.85 -12.87
C MET A 378 41.87 26.16 -13.64
N LEU A 379 42.53 27.19 -13.08
CA LEU A 379 42.78 28.41 -13.83
C LEU A 379 43.95 28.17 -14.78
N PRO A 380 43.88 28.56 -16.07
CA PRO A 380 44.94 28.28 -17.04
C PRO A 380 46.31 28.79 -16.61
N CYS A 381 46.37 29.93 -15.90
CA CYS A 381 47.61 30.50 -15.38
C CYS A 381 48.20 29.77 -14.15
N GLN A 382 47.45 28.84 -13.55
CA GLN A 382 47.81 28.12 -12.33
C GLN A 382 48.02 26.62 -12.55
N GLU A 383 47.71 26.09 -13.74
CA GLU A 383 47.88 24.67 -14.09
C GLU A 383 49.31 24.19 -13.85
N ALA A 384 50.32 24.99 -14.24
CA ALA A 384 51.72 24.65 -14.05
C ALA A 384 52.13 24.52 -12.57
N MET A 385 51.41 25.17 -11.64
CA MET A 385 51.69 25.11 -10.20
C MET A 385 51.12 23.87 -9.51
N MET A 386 50.24 23.13 -10.19
CA MET A 386 49.58 21.91 -9.68
C MET A 386 49.97 20.65 -10.46
N ILE A 387 50.95 20.78 -11.37
CA ILE A 387 51.31 19.72 -12.32
C ILE A 387 51.84 18.46 -11.62
N ASP A 388 52.60 18.62 -10.53
CA ASP A 388 53.18 17.50 -9.79
C ASP A 388 52.08 16.69 -9.08
N GLU A 389 51.13 17.37 -8.46
CA GLU A 389 49.97 16.74 -7.81
C GLU A 389 49.01 16.12 -8.85
N ALA A 390 48.82 16.78 -9.99
CA ALA A 390 48.02 16.25 -11.09
C ALA A 390 48.62 14.98 -11.69
N LEU A 391 49.94 14.96 -11.91
CA LEU A 391 50.66 13.76 -12.39
C LEU A 391 50.67 12.63 -11.35
N ALA A 392 50.79 12.95 -10.05
CA ALA A 392 50.68 11.97 -8.99
C ALA A 392 49.29 11.31 -8.94
N PHE A 393 48.23 12.10 -9.16
CA PHE A 393 46.87 11.60 -9.26
C PHE A 393 46.64 10.78 -10.55
N GLU A 394 47.11 11.26 -11.70
CA GLU A 394 46.96 10.58 -13.00
C GLU A 394 47.65 9.21 -12.99
N LYS A 395 48.83 9.08 -12.37
CA LYS A 395 49.53 7.80 -12.19
C LYS A 395 48.75 6.77 -11.38
N LEU A 396 47.86 7.21 -10.48
CA LEU A 396 47.00 6.30 -9.71
C LEU A 396 45.76 5.87 -10.49
N VAL A 397 45.29 6.71 -11.41
CA VAL A 397 44.10 6.48 -12.23
C VAL A 397 44.43 5.69 -13.50
N ILE A 398 45.56 5.98 -14.13
CA ILE A 398 46.08 5.32 -15.32
C ILE A 398 47.25 4.42 -14.90
N PRO A 399 47.05 3.11 -14.70
CA PRO A 399 48.15 2.22 -14.37
C PRO A 399 49.11 2.12 -15.56
N ASP A 400 50.41 2.35 -15.31
CA ASP A 400 51.47 2.09 -16.28
C ASP A 400 51.46 0.62 -16.72
N LYS A 401 51.73 0.36 -18.00
CA LYS A 401 51.73 -0.98 -18.63
C LYS A 401 52.62 -2.02 -17.91
N THR A 402 53.49 -1.59 -17.00
CA THR A 402 54.47 -2.41 -16.28
C THR A 402 54.12 -2.67 -14.81
N ASN A 403 53.21 -1.89 -14.20
CA ASN A 403 52.77 -2.06 -12.81
C ASN A 403 51.25 -2.22 -12.76
N SER A 404 50.76 -3.36 -13.23
CA SER A 404 49.34 -3.70 -13.14
C SER A 404 48.99 -4.13 -11.71
N TYR A 405 48.85 -3.16 -10.80
CA TYR A 405 47.93 -3.33 -9.68
C TYR A 405 46.52 -3.33 -10.27
N GLN A 406 46.12 -4.44 -10.91
CA GLN A 406 44.74 -4.70 -11.29
C GLN A 406 43.98 -4.99 -10.00
N VAL A 407 43.70 -3.93 -9.25
CA VAL A 407 42.73 -4.00 -8.15
C VAL A 407 41.40 -4.29 -8.82
N THR A 408 40.82 -5.44 -8.50
CA THR A 408 39.50 -5.87 -8.97
C THR A 408 38.49 -5.74 -7.83
N TRP A 409 37.21 -5.94 -8.12
CA TRP A 409 36.18 -5.93 -7.07
C TRP A 409 36.34 -7.12 -6.12
N ASP A 410 36.92 -8.24 -6.57
CA ASP A 410 37.06 -9.49 -5.80
C ASP A 410 37.91 -9.35 -4.51
N ASN A 411 38.73 -8.29 -4.38
CA ASN A 411 39.55 -8.05 -3.19
C ASN A 411 39.13 -6.76 -2.46
N PRO A 412 38.19 -6.82 -1.49
CA PRO A 412 37.65 -5.64 -0.82
C PRO A 412 38.68 -4.88 0.02
N GLN A 413 39.69 -5.56 0.60
CA GLN A 413 40.73 -4.91 1.40
C GLN A 413 41.69 -4.12 0.51
N ALA A 414 42.12 -4.70 -0.61
CA ALA A 414 42.95 -4.00 -1.59
C ALA A 414 42.20 -2.84 -2.26
N LEU A 415 40.90 -3.03 -2.55
CA LEU A 415 40.02 -2.00 -3.09
C LEU A 415 39.90 -0.81 -2.14
N GLN A 416 39.69 -1.05 -0.85
CA GLN A 416 39.60 0.01 0.16
C GLN A 416 40.90 0.82 0.24
N GLY A 417 42.06 0.16 0.34
CA GLY A 417 43.35 0.84 0.39
C GLY A 417 43.68 1.62 -0.90
N TYR A 418 43.22 1.13 -2.06
CA TYR A 418 43.35 1.84 -3.33
C TYR A 418 42.47 3.11 -3.38
N ILE A 419 41.20 3.00 -2.95
CA ILE A 419 40.27 4.14 -2.87
C ILE A 419 40.81 5.21 -1.92
N GLU A 420 41.36 4.83 -0.76
CA GLU A 420 41.94 5.78 0.19
C GLU A 420 43.11 6.58 -0.41
N LYS A 421 43.99 5.90 -1.16
CA LYS A 421 45.09 6.57 -1.87
C LYS A 421 44.60 7.53 -2.95
N LEU A 422 43.60 7.11 -3.74
CA LEU A 422 42.96 7.98 -4.75
C LEU A 422 42.32 9.21 -4.12
N GLN A 423 41.60 9.03 -3.02
CA GLN A 423 40.93 10.12 -2.32
C GLN A 423 41.92 11.09 -1.67
N ALA A 424 43.02 10.59 -1.09
CA ALA A 424 44.07 11.43 -0.54
C ALA A 424 44.72 12.30 -1.62
N ALA A 425 45.05 11.71 -2.78
CA ALA A 425 45.62 12.45 -3.91
C ALA A 425 44.64 13.49 -4.47
N ALA A 426 43.37 13.12 -4.67
CA ALA A 426 42.32 14.04 -5.11
C ALA A 426 42.11 15.19 -4.12
N PHE A 427 42.16 14.92 -2.81
CA PHE A 427 42.03 15.94 -1.78
C PHE A 427 43.20 16.92 -1.77
N GLN A 428 44.44 16.43 -1.93
CA GLN A 428 45.62 17.29 -2.02
C GLN A 428 45.52 18.25 -3.20
N LEU A 429 45.15 17.74 -4.39
CA LEU A 429 44.95 18.55 -5.59
C LEU A 429 43.83 19.59 -5.42
N THR A 430 42.69 19.16 -4.85
CA THR A 430 41.55 20.05 -4.57
C THR A 430 41.92 21.16 -3.58
N SER A 431 42.66 20.82 -2.53
CA SER A 431 43.09 21.79 -1.50
C SER A 431 44.05 22.82 -2.09
N HIS A 432 45.01 22.37 -2.91
CA HIS A 432 45.96 23.26 -3.58
C HIS A 432 45.23 24.19 -4.57
N ASN A 433 44.34 23.66 -5.42
CA ASN A 433 43.54 24.46 -6.35
C ASN A 433 42.70 25.52 -5.61
N ARG A 434 42.02 25.14 -4.52
CA ARG A 434 41.24 26.09 -3.70
C ARG A 434 42.10 27.21 -3.13
N ARG A 435 43.32 26.89 -2.67
CA ARG A 435 44.26 27.89 -2.15
C ARG A 435 44.73 28.84 -3.25
N LEU A 436 45.09 28.32 -4.42
CA LEU A 436 45.55 29.12 -5.56
C LEU A 436 44.44 30.03 -6.10
N ARG A 437 43.21 29.54 -6.21
CA ARG A 437 42.03 30.36 -6.58
C ARG A 437 41.80 31.48 -5.57
N LYS A 438 41.95 31.22 -4.27
CA LYS A 438 41.82 32.24 -3.24
C LYS A 438 42.87 33.34 -3.40
N ILE A 439 44.14 32.96 -3.59
CA ILE A 439 45.25 33.90 -3.81
C ILE A 439 45.01 34.71 -5.10
N HIS A 440 44.54 34.07 -6.17
CA HIS A 440 44.19 34.75 -7.41
C HIS A 440 43.13 35.82 -7.19
N ALA A 441 42.04 35.47 -6.49
CA ALA A 441 40.98 36.43 -6.17
C ALA A 441 41.52 37.62 -5.33
N GLU A 442 42.32 37.34 -4.30
CA GLU A 442 42.93 38.38 -3.45
C GLU A 442 43.89 39.31 -4.22
N ILE A 443 44.56 38.81 -5.27
CA ILE A 443 45.41 39.61 -6.16
C ILE A 443 44.56 40.41 -7.15
N SER A 444 43.54 39.79 -7.75
CA SER A 444 42.61 40.46 -8.68
C SER A 444 41.81 41.58 -8.03
N GLU A 445 41.51 41.50 -6.73
CA GLU A 445 40.84 42.59 -6.00
C GLU A 445 41.75 43.78 -5.65
N LYS A 446 43.08 43.58 -5.68
CA LYS A 446 44.09 44.59 -5.33
C LYS A 446 44.72 45.27 -6.54
N LEU A 447 44.48 44.74 -7.73
CA LEU A 447 44.80 45.33 -9.03
C LEU A 447 43.58 46.09 -9.54
#